data_AF-A0A958FD86-F1
#
_entry.id   AF-A0A958FD86-F1
#
_cell.length_a   1.000
_cell.length_b   1.000
_cell.length_c   1.000
_cell.angle_alpha   90.00
_cell.angle_beta   90.00
_cell.angle_gamma   90.00
#
_symmetry.space_group_name_H-M   'P 1'
#
loop_
_entity.id
_entity.type
_entity.pdbx_description
1 polymer ?
#
loop_
_entity_poly.entity_id
_entity_poly.type
_entity_poly.pdbx_seq_one_letter_code
_entity_poly.pdbx_strand_id
1 'polypeptide(L)'
;MIIYLLITIAIGLTASRFVKNAEDFVLAGRRLPLMLASTAVFATWFGSETVMGASSEFVQHGLLGVIEDPFGASLCLLLVGIFFARPIYRMNILTFGDFYRIKFDQKVELLAGIFMVVSYFGWIAAQLVAMGIIMNVVLGIPLEAGILTSAGIVLLYTYIGGMWSISITDFMQTIIIIAGLLFLLIEISGKAGGLAQVIAQAPADFFRFTPDPEPFAFVEYLAAWITIGLGSIPQQDVFQRVMSARSENVAVRASYVGSLMYLTIAFIPLLIGLSAKVVYPELMA
;
A
#
# COMPACT_ATOMS: atom_id res chain seq x y z
N MET A 1 10.39 13.09 14.66
CA MET A 1 9.95 13.49 13.31
C MET A 1 11.04 14.14 12.47
N ILE A 2 11.66 15.25 12.92
CA ILE A 2 12.71 15.96 12.14
C ILE A 2 13.89 15.05 11.78
N ILE A 3 14.41 14.28 12.76
CA ILE A 3 15.49 13.32 12.52
C ILE A 3 15.10 12.28 11.44
N TYR A 4 13.88 11.74 11.51
CA TYR A 4 13.35 10.79 10.53
C TYR A 4 13.25 11.39 9.11
N LEU A 5 12.78 12.63 9.00
CA LEU A 5 12.70 13.34 7.71
C LEU A 5 14.10 13.59 7.13
N LEU A 6 15.04 14.03 7.97
CA LEU A 6 16.44 14.24 7.56
C LEU A 6 17.10 12.94 7.11
N ILE A 7 16.88 11.83 7.81
CA ILE A 7 17.41 10.51 7.42
C ILE A 7 16.81 10.07 6.08
N THR A 8 15.48 10.22 5.91
CA THR A 8 14.79 9.87 4.66
C THR A 8 15.34 10.67 3.48
N ILE A 9 15.50 11.99 3.65
CA ILE A 9 16.09 12.87 2.63
C ILE A 9 17.54 12.47 2.34
N ALA A 10 18.35 12.23 3.37
CA ALA A 10 19.76 11.85 3.21
C ALA A 10 19.91 10.52 2.45
N ILE A 11 19.07 9.53 2.76
CA ILE A 11 19.02 8.25 2.03
C ILE A 11 18.64 8.49 0.58
N GLY A 12 17.59 9.28 0.33
CA GLY A 12 17.15 9.54 -1.04
C GLY A 12 18.17 10.27 -1.89
N LEU A 13 18.85 11.27 -1.31
CA LEU A 13 19.95 11.99 -1.97
C LEU A 13 21.20 11.14 -2.17
N THR A 14 21.44 10.14 -1.32
CA THR A 14 22.57 9.22 -1.51
C THR A 14 22.24 8.19 -2.58
N ALA A 15 21.01 7.69 -2.59
CA ALA A 15 20.51 6.72 -3.57
C ALA A 15 20.34 7.31 -4.98
N SER A 16 20.09 8.61 -5.10
CA SER A 16 20.01 9.29 -6.41
C SER A 16 21.31 9.18 -7.21
N ARG A 17 22.45 8.97 -6.54
CA ARG A 17 23.75 8.72 -7.21
C ARG A 17 23.77 7.46 -8.07
N PHE A 18 22.82 6.53 -7.85
CA PHE A 18 22.67 5.34 -8.68
C PHE A 18 21.86 5.59 -9.96
N VAL A 19 21.23 6.76 -10.10
CA VAL A 19 20.41 7.10 -11.28
C VAL A 19 21.27 7.78 -12.33
N LYS A 20 21.46 7.12 -13.49
CA LYS A 20 22.23 7.67 -14.61
C LYS A 20 21.42 7.85 -15.89
N ASN A 21 20.32 7.11 -16.02
CA ASN A 21 19.45 7.13 -17.20
C ASN A 21 17.98 6.88 -16.80
N ALA A 22 17.07 6.90 -17.77
CA ALA A 22 15.65 6.72 -17.54
C ALA A 22 15.30 5.32 -16.96
N GLU A 23 16.03 4.27 -17.34
CA GLU A 23 15.80 2.92 -16.80
C GLU A 23 16.22 2.83 -15.33
N ASP A 24 17.32 3.48 -14.94
CA ASP A 24 17.69 3.59 -13.52
C ASP A 24 16.67 4.41 -12.73
N PHE A 25 16.13 5.47 -13.34
CA PHE A 25 15.14 6.32 -12.70
C PHE A 25 13.80 5.60 -12.48
N VAL A 26 13.30 4.90 -13.49
CA VAL A 26 11.97 4.25 -13.45
C VAL A 26 12.04 2.85 -12.83
N LEU A 27 13.07 2.06 -13.14
CA LEU A 27 13.15 0.63 -12.80
C LEU A 27 14.33 0.24 -11.90
N ALA A 28 15.08 1.21 -11.39
CA ALA A 28 16.32 0.95 -10.64
C ALA A 28 17.32 0.08 -11.44
N GLY A 29 17.30 0.18 -12.77
CA GLY A 29 18.13 -0.59 -13.67
C GLY A 29 17.86 -2.10 -13.60
N ARG A 30 16.68 -2.49 -13.10
CA ARG A 30 16.25 -3.88 -12.87
C ARG A 30 17.24 -4.64 -12.00
N ARG A 31 17.61 -4.04 -10.87
CA ARG A 31 18.63 -4.58 -9.96
C ARG A 31 18.11 -4.79 -8.55
N LEU A 32 16.82 -4.60 -8.30
CA LEU A 32 16.30 -4.75 -6.95
C LEU A 32 16.42 -6.21 -6.48
N PRO A 33 17.12 -6.47 -5.36
CA PRO A 33 17.13 -7.77 -4.72
C PRO A 33 15.75 -8.08 -4.13
N LEU A 34 15.52 -9.35 -3.79
CA LEU A 34 14.24 -9.84 -3.31
C LEU A 34 13.68 -9.01 -2.16
N MET A 35 14.48 -8.69 -1.14
CA MET A 35 13.98 -7.94 0.02
C MET A 35 13.48 -6.54 -0.37
N LEU A 36 14.26 -5.79 -1.15
CA LEU A 36 13.84 -4.45 -1.59
C LEU A 36 12.62 -4.53 -2.50
N ALA A 37 12.57 -5.51 -3.43
CA ALA A 37 11.41 -5.68 -4.31
C ALA A 37 10.14 -6.05 -3.53
N SER A 38 10.22 -7.00 -2.59
CA SER A 38 9.10 -7.41 -1.73
C SER A 38 8.57 -6.25 -0.88
N THR A 39 9.49 -5.54 -0.21
CA THR A 39 9.10 -4.42 0.64
C THR A 39 8.57 -3.25 -0.17
N ALA A 40 9.13 -2.99 -1.34
CA ALA A 40 8.62 -1.98 -2.26
C ALA A 40 7.20 -2.31 -2.75
N VAL A 41 6.91 -3.57 -3.09
CA VAL A 41 5.53 -4.03 -3.42
C VAL A 41 4.60 -3.78 -2.24
N PHE A 42 4.97 -4.22 -1.03
CA PHE A 42 4.19 -4.01 0.19
C PHE A 42 3.94 -2.52 0.49
N ALA A 43 5.00 -1.72 0.54
CA ALA A 43 4.97 -0.31 0.94
C ALA A 43 4.18 0.57 -0.03
N THR A 44 4.10 0.17 -1.30
CA THR A 44 3.30 0.91 -2.30
C THR A 44 1.84 0.92 -1.92
N TRP A 45 1.33 -0.19 -1.37
CA TRP A 45 -0.09 -0.34 -1.06
C TRP A 45 -0.38 -0.06 0.41
N PHE A 46 0.61 -0.30 1.29
CA PHE A 46 0.45 -0.09 2.72
C PHE A 46 0.56 1.40 3.07
N GLY A 47 -0.57 2.10 2.98
CA GLY A 47 -0.66 3.54 3.17
C GLY A 47 -1.69 3.97 4.22
N SER A 48 -2.11 5.23 4.15
CA SER A 48 -3.11 5.79 5.06
C SER A 48 -4.47 5.10 4.97
N GLU A 49 -4.82 4.63 3.78
CA GLU A 49 -6.05 3.89 3.48
C GLU A 49 -6.15 2.63 4.34
N THR A 50 -5.13 1.78 4.33
CA THR A 50 -5.08 0.56 5.14
C THR A 50 -4.99 0.87 6.64
N VAL A 51 -4.20 1.86 7.04
CA VAL A 51 -3.95 2.14 8.46
C VAL A 51 -5.15 2.82 9.13
N MET A 52 -5.81 3.75 8.46
CA MET A 52 -6.93 4.53 9.03
C MET A 52 -8.28 4.13 8.45
N GLY A 53 -8.40 4.01 7.12
CA GLY A 53 -9.64 3.68 6.43
C GLY A 53 -10.11 2.26 6.74
N ALA A 54 -9.30 1.25 6.39
CA ALA A 54 -9.65 -0.15 6.61
C ALA A 54 -9.85 -0.45 8.11
N SER A 55 -9.09 0.19 9.00
CA SER A 55 -9.31 0.08 10.45
C SER A 55 -10.66 0.62 10.90
N SER A 56 -11.12 1.75 10.32
CA SER A 56 -12.44 2.30 10.61
C SER A 56 -13.55 1.38 10.09
N GLU A 57 -13.44 0.94 8.84
CA GLU A 57 -14.38 0.00 8.21
C GLU A 57 -14.48 -1.32 8.98
N PHE A 58 -13.33 -1.87 9.40
CA PHE A 58 -13.29 -3.09 10.21
C PHE A 58 -14.05 -2.91 11.52
N VAL A 59 -13.91 -1.76 12.18
CA VAL A 59 -14.54 -1.53 13.47
C VAL A 59 -16.06 -1.31 13.36
N GLN A 60 -16.53 -0.81 12.22
CA GLN A 60 -17.96 -0.57 11.96
C GLN A 60 -18.66 -1.79 11.36
N HIS A 61 -18.03 -2.45 10.39
CA HIS A 61 -18.63 -3.49 9.55
C HIS A 61 -18.01 -4.88 9.75
N GLY A 62 -17.02 -5.02 10.63
CA GLY A 62 -16.37 -6.29 10.91
C GLY A 62 -15.50 -6.78 9.75
N LEU A 63 -15.28 -8.08 9.70
CA LEU A 63 -14.40 -8.71 8.71
C LEU A 63 -14.93 -8.59 7.27
N LEU A 64 -16.26 -8.48 7.10
CA LEU A 64 -16.87 -8.29 5.79
C LEU A 64 -16.62 -6.90 5.19
N GLY A 65 -16.41 -5.89 6.02
CA GLY A 65 -16.08 -4.53 5.56
C GLY A 65 -14.66 -4.40 4.99
N VAL A 66 -13.78 -5.37 5.29
CA VAL A 66 -12.35 -5.34 4.91
C VAL A 66 -11.98 -6.44 3.91
N ILE A 67 -12.97 -6.99 3.19
CA ILE A 67 -12.73 -7.98 2.14
C ILE A 67 -11.89 -7.38 1.01
N GLU A 68 -12.10 -6.10 0.71
CA GLU A 68 -11.34 -5.37 -0.30
C GLU A 68 -9.85 -5.20 0.13
N ASP A 69 -9.63 -4.68 1.34
CA ASP A 69 -8.31 -4.47 1.95
C ASP A 69 -8.32 -5.03 3.40
N PRO A 70 -7.60 -6.14 3.69
CA PRO A 70 -6.41 -6.61 3.00
C PRO A 70 -6.54 -7.83 2.08
N PHE A 71 -7.69 -8.48 2.03
CA PHE A 71 -7.80 -9.76 1.35
C PHE A 71 -7.74 -9.63 -0.18
N GLY A 72 -8.53 -8.73 -0.76
CA GLY A 72 -8.49 -8.42 -2.19
C GLY A 72 -7.10 -7.99 -2.64
N ALA A 73 -6.47 -7.08 -1.88
CA ALA A 73 -5.11 -6.64 -2.17
C ALA A 73 -4.07 -7.77 -2.17
N SER A 74 -4.14 -8.63 -1.16
CA SER A 74 -3.25 -9.78 -1.06
C SER A 74 -3.48 -10.77 -2.20
N LEU A 75 -4.74 -10.97 -2.61
CA LEU A 75 -5.08 -11.79 -3.77
C LEU A 75 -4.54 -11.20 -5.07
N CYS A 76 -4.62 -9.88 -5.26
CA CYS A 76 -4.05 -9.22 -6.43
C CYS A 76 -2.56 -9.54 -6.58
N LEU A 77 -1.79 -9.29 -5.51
CA LEU A 77 -0.35 -9.55 -5.51
C LEU A 77 -0.02 -11.03 -5.71
N LEU A 78 -0.84 -11.94 -5.15
CA LEU A 78 -0.70 -13.38 -5.35
C LEU A 78 -0.93 -13.76 -6.83
N LEU A 79 -2.03 -13.28 -7.43
CA LEU A 79 -2.37 -13.52 -8.83
C LEU A 79 -1.32 -12.94 -9.78
N VAL A 80 -0.81 -11.75 -9.49
CA VAL A 80 0.32 -11.15 -10.20
C VAL A 80 1.51 -12.08 -10.17
N GLY A 81 1.90 -12.58 -8.99
CA GLY A 81 3.01 -13.53 -8.88
C GLY A 81 2.81 -14.83 -9.66
N ILE A 82 1.59 -15.40 -9.64
CA ILE A 82 1.28 -16.67 -10.32
C ILE A 82 1.25 -16.51 -11.85
N PHE A 83 0.50 -15.53 -12.35
CA PHE A 83 0.13 -15.48 -13.77
C PHE A 83 0.83 -14.37 -14.56
N PHE A 84 1.11 -13.22 -13.94
CA PHE A 84 1.46 -12.00 -14.70
C PHE A 84 2.94 -11.61 -14.57
N ALA A 85 3.57 -11.88 -13.43
CA ALA A 85 4.92 -11.40 -13.12
C ALA A 85 5.96 -11.90 -14.14
N ARG A 86 5.97 -13.20 -14.48
CA ARG A 86 6.91 -13.74 -15.49
C ARG A 86 6.64 -13.24 -16.91
N PRO A 87 5.40 -13.34 -17.46
CA PRO A 87 5.14 -12.84 -18.81
C PRO A 87 5.47 -11.37 -18.97
N ILE A 88 5.06 -10.54 -18.00
CA ILE A 88 5.33 -9.09 -18.01
C ILE A 88 6.83 -8.82 -17.96
N TYR A 89 7.57 -9.49 -17.05
CA TYR A 89 9.01 -9.30 -16.92
C TYR A 89 9.76 -9.57 -18.24
N ARG A 90 9.36 -10.61 -18.96
CA ARG A 90 9.97 -11.02 -20.24
C ARG A 90 9.70 -10.06 -21.38
N MET A 91 8.66 -9.23 -21.32
CA MET A 91 8.36 -8.23 -22.36
C MET A 91 9.39 -7.10 -22.40
N ASN A 92 10.19 -6.94 -21.34
CA ASN A 92 11.28 -5.97 -21.27
C ASN A 92 10.87 -4.50 -21.56
N ILE A 93 9.64 -4.13 -21.20
CA ILE A 93 9.07 -2.79 -21.37
C ILE A 93 9.35 -1.86 -20.19
N LEU A 94 9.30 -0.53 -20.42
CA LEU A 94 9.61 0.47 -19.38
C LEU A 94 8.34 0.88 -18.62
N THR A 95 7.22 1.02 -19.33
CA THR A 95 5.93 1.41 -18.78
C THR A 95 4.85 0.38 -19.10
N PHE A 96 3.79 0.35 -18.30
CA PHE A 96 2.61 -0.44 -18.61
C PHE A 96 1.86 0.11 -19.83
N GLY A 97 2.03 1.40 -20.15
CA GLY A 97 1.57 1.98 -21.42
C GLY A 97 2.18 1.28 -22.64
N ASP A 98 3.48 0.94 -22.59
CA ASP A 98 4.18 0.24 -23.68
C ASP A 98 3.53 -1.12 -23.99
N PHE A 99 2.95 -1.79 -22.98
CA PHE A 99 2.19 -3.03 -23.20
C PHE A 99 1.01 -2.81 -24.14
N TYR A 100 0.24 -1.74 -23.92
CA TYR A 100 -0.89 -1.39 -24.79
C TYR A 100 -0.43 -1.00 -26.20
N ARG A 101 0.73 -0.35 -26.32
CA ARG A 101 1.32 -0.03 -27.62
C ARG A 101 1.67 -1.28 -28.42
N ILE A 102 2.33 -2.25 -27.77
CA ILE A 102 2.75 -3.50 -28.42
C ILE A 102 1.54 -4.36 -28.80
N LYS A 103 0.53 -4.41 -27.92
CA LYS A 103 -0.63 -5.28 -28.10
C LYS A 103 -1.70 -4.69 -29.03
N PHE A 104 -1.83 -3.37 -29.08
CA PHE A 104 -2.84 -2.66 -29.85
C PHE A 104 -2.18 -1.62 -30.76
N ASP A 105 -2.15 -0.35 -30.35
CA ASP A 105 -1.54 0.75 -31.09
C ASP A 105 -1.18 1.92 -30.16
N GLN A 106 -0.60 2.98 -30.74
CA GLN A 106 -0.21 4.20 -30.03
C GLN A 106 -1.41 5.00 -29.47
N LYS A 107 -2.61 4.86 -30.07
CA LYS A 107 -3.80 5.58 -29.59
C LYS A 107 -4.30 4.95 -28.30
N VAL A 108 -4.31 3.63 -28.22
CA VAL A 108 -4.69 2.89 -27.00
C VAL A 108 -3.65 3.11 -25.90
N GLU A 109 -2.36 3.16 -26.22
CA GLU A 109 -1.30 3.56 -25.27
C GLU A 109 -1.59 4.93 -24.64
N LEU A 110 -1.90 5.95 -25.46
CA LEU A 110 -2.18 7.29 -24.97
C LEU A 110 -3.45 7.32 -24.10
N LEU A 111 -4.53 6.66 -24.54
CA LEU A 111 -5.77 6.59 -23.78
C LEU A 111 -5.58 5.89 -22.43
N ALA A 112 -4.88 4.75 -22.42
CA ALA A 112 -4.55 4.02 -21.19
C ALA A 112 -3.69 4.89 -20.25
N GLY A 113 -2.70 5.60 -20.80
CA GLY A 113 -1.87 6.54 -20.05
C GLY A 113 -2.68 7.64 -19.36
N ILE A 114 -3.62 8.26 -20.08
CA ILE A 114 -4.49 9.31 -19.53
C ILE A 114 -5.35 8.76 -18.38
N PHE A 115 -5.99 7.60 -18.58
CA PHE A 115 -6.81 6.99 -17.54
C PHE A 115 -6.00 6.60 -16.30
N MET A 116 -4.80 6.05 -16.48
CA MET A 116 -3.90 5.76 -15.37
C MET A 116 -3.55 7.02 -14.58
N VAL A 117 -3.12 8.10 -15.27
CA VAL A 117 -2.75 9.37 -14.59
C VAL A 117 -3.91 9.96 -13.79
N VAL A 118 -5.12 9.99 -14.36
CA VAL A 118 -6.31 10.49 -13.66
C VAL A 118 -6.64 9.64 -12.43
N SER A 119 -6.51 8.32 -12.54
CA SER A 119 -6.73 7.39 -11.41
C SER A 119 -5.75 7.64 -10.26
N TYR A 120 -4.45 7.79 -10.55
CA TYR A 120 -3.43 8.05 -9.53
C TYR A 120 -3.61 9.39 -8.81
N PHE A 121 -4.22 10.39 -9.46
CA PHE A 121 -4.45 11.69 -8.84
C PHE A 121 -5.32 11.59 -7.58
N GLY A 122 -6.42 10.83 -7.64
CA GLY A 122 -7.32 10.62 -6.50
C GLY A 122 -6.61 9.91 -5.34
N TRP A 123 -5.86 8.86 -5.65
CA TRP A 123 -5.11 8.11 -4.65
C TRP A 123 -4.02 8.94 -3.97
N ILE A 124 -3.22 9.69 -4.75
CA ILE A 124 -2.18 10.57 -4.18
C ILE A 124 -2.81 11.67 -3.32
N ALA A 125 -3.93 12.25 -3.76
CA ALA A 125 -4.63 13.27 -2.98
C ALA A 125 -5.08 12.74 -1.61
N ALA A 126 -5.64 11.53 -1.56
CA ALA A 126 -6.04 10.89 -0.30
C ALA A 126 -4.85 10.72 0.67
N GLN A 127 -3.70 10.27 0.16
CA GLN A 127 -2.48 10.09 0.96
C GLN A 127 -1.95 11.44 1.50
N LEU A 128 -2.00 12.51 0.69
CA LEU A 128 -1.56 13.85 1.12
C LEU A 128 -2.48 14.45 2.17
N VAL A 129 -3.80 14.27 2.03
CA VAL A 129 -4.79 14.70 3.04
C VAL A 129 -4.55 13.96 4.36
N ALA A 130 -4.34 12.64 4.30
CA ALA A 130 -4.01 11.85 5.48
C ALA A 130 -2.74 12.35 6.19
N MET A 131 -1.68 12.66 5.44
CA MET A 131 -0.46 13.23 6.01
C MET A 131 -0.72 14.59 6.66
N GLY A 132 -1.55 15.43 6.03
CA GLY A 132 -2.00 16.70 6.60
C GLY A 132 -2.76 16.55 7.91
N ILE A 133 -3.65 15.56 8.01
CA ILE A 133 -4.38 15.23 9.25
C ILE A 133 -3.39 14.83 10.35
N ILE A 134 -2.42 13.98 10.04
CA ILE A 134 -1.39 13.56 11.01
C ILE A 134 -0.58 14.77 11.49
N MET A 135 -0.16 15.66 10.59
CA MET A 135 0.55 16.89 10.97
C MET A 135 -0.30 17.81 11.83
N ASN A 136 -1.59 17.93 11.54
CA ASN A 136 -2.51 18.72 12.35
C ASN A 136 -2.66 18.16 13.76
N VAL A 137 -2.89 16.85 13.89
CA VAL A 137 -3.08 16.19 15.20
C VAL A 137 -1.80 16.20 16.03
N VAL A 138 -0.64 15.96 15.43
CA VAL A 138 0.63 15.81 16.17
C VAL A 138 1.32 17.15 16.45
N LEU A 139 1.24 18.11 15.53
CA LEU A 139 2.01 19.36 15.58
C LEU A 139 1.13 20.61 15.72
N GLY A 140 -0.19 20.48 15.60
CA GLY A 140 -1.11 21.61 15.61
C GLY A 140 -1.03 22.51 14.37
N ILE A 141 -0.36 22.08 13.30
CA ILE A 141 -0.25 22.85 12.05
C ILE A 141 -1.60 22.81 11.31
N PRO A 142 -2.10 23.93 10.73
CA PRO A 142 -3.32 23.91 9.94
C PRO A 142 -3.28 22.86 8.82
N LEU A 143 -4.40 22.18 8.57
CA LEU A 143 -4.49 21.07 7.61
C LEU A 143 -3.89 21.44 6.25
N GLU A 144 -4.28 22.59 5.69
CA GLU A 144 -3.78 23.07 4.39
C GLU A 144 -2.25 23.22 4.36
N ALA A 145 -1.68 23.80 5.42
CA ALA A 145 -0.23 23.96 5.53
C ALA A 145 0.48 22.61 5.71
N GLY A 146 -0.13 21.67 6.42
CA GLY A 146 0.35 20.30 6.56
C GLY A 146 0.38 19.55 5.22
N ILE A 147 -0.69 19.67 4.41
CA ILE A 147 -0.78 19.08 3.07
C ILE A 147 0.31 19.67 2.16
N LEU A 148 0.42 21.00 2.08
CA LEU A 148 1.40 21.66 1.21
C LEU A 148 2.85 21.32 1.58
N THR A 149 3.15 21.28 2.89
CA THR A 149 4.48 20.93 3.38
C THR A 149 4.82 19.47 3.07
N SER A 150 3.87 18.55 3.31
CA SER A 150 4.03 17.13 2.99
C SER A 150 4.24 16.90 1.50
N ALA A 151 3.42 17.54 0.66
CA ALA A 151 3.54 17.46 -0.79
C ALA A 151 4.91 17.96 -1.27
N GLY A 152 5.38 19.10 -0.74
CA GLY A 152 6.70 19.64 -1.09
C GLY A 152 7.85 18.70 -0.74
N ILE A 153 7.82 18.09 0.45
CA ILE A 153 8.84 17.12 0.88
C ILE A 153 8.81 15.88 -0.02
N VAL A 154 7.62 15.31 -0.24
CA VAL A 154 7.43 14.10 -1.07
C VAL A 154 7.87 14.32 -2.50
N LEU A 155 7.47 15.43 -3.11
CA LEU A 155 7.88 15.80 -4.46
C LEU A 155 9.39 15.95 -4.58
N LEU A 156 10.03 16.62 -3.61
CA LEU A 156 11.47 16.88 -3.66
C LEU A 156 12.28 15.58 -3.66
N TYR A 157 12.02 14.67 -2.71
CA TYR A 157 12.82 13.43 -2.64
C TYR A 157 12.46 12.44 -3.76
N THR A 158 11.21 12.41 -4.21
CA THR A 158 10.77 11.51 -5.29
C THR A 158 11.36 11.95 -6.63
N TYR A 159 11.37 13.26 -6.90
CA TYR A 159 11.93 13.82 -8.13
C TYR A 159 13.45 13.59 -8.24
N ILE A 160 14.18 13.73 -7.13
CA ILE A 160 15.64 13.58 -7.15
C ILE A 160 16.06 12.11 -7.12
N GLY A 161 15.30 11.25 -6.42
CA GLY A 161 15.77 9.94 -6.01
C GLY A 161 15.51 8.78 -6.98
N GLY A 162 14.44 8.85 -7.78
CA GLY A 162 13.99 7.74 -8.64
C GLY A 162 13.73 6.43 -7.87
N MET A 163 13.62 5.33 -8.60
CA MET A 163 13.22 4.02 -8.05
C MET A 163 14.20 3.45 -7.02
N TRP A 164 15.50 3.76 -7.12
CA TRP A 164 16.49 3.35 -6.11
C TRP A 164 16.26 4.02 -4.77
N SER A 165 16.05 5.34 -4.77
CA SER A 165 15.70 6.08 -3.56
C SER A 165 14.43 5.53 -2.94
N ILE A 166 13.37 5.44 -3.73
CA ILE A 166 12.05 4.96 -3.29
C ILE A 166 12.19 3.58 -2.64
N SER A 167 12.85 2.62 -3.32
CA SER A 167 12.96 1.25 -2.79
C SER A 167 13.73 1.16 -1.47
N ILE A 168 14.76 1.98 -1.28
CA ILE A 168 15.54 1.99 -0.03
C ILE A 168 14.78 2.70 1.09
N THR A 169 14.13 3.82 0.77
CA THR A 169 13.28 4.53 1.75
C THR A 169 12.12 3.65 2.17
N ASP A 170 11.42 2.99 1.23
CA ASP A 170 10.32 2.07 1.49
C ASP A 170 10.76 0.95 2.44
N PHE A 171 11.96 0.40 2.24
CA PHE A 171 12.52 -0.64 3.09
C PHE A 171 12.71 -0.18 4.54
N MET A 172 13.35 0.97 4.74
CA MET A 172 13.56 1.55 6.06
C MET A 172 12.22 1.92 6.72
N GLN A 173 11.34 2.58 5.97
CA GLN A 173 10.04 3.05 6.46
C GLN A 173 9.15 1.89 6.88
N THR A 174 9.12 0.81 6.09
CA THR A 174 8.37 -0.40 6.44
C THR A 174 8.83 -0.99 7.77
N ILE A 175 10.14 -1.05 8.04
CA ILE A 175 10.65 -1.55 9.33
C ILE A 175 10.14 -0.68 10.48
N ILE A 176 10.21 0.65 10.32
CA ILE A 176 9.76 1.61 11.35
C ILE A 176 8.25 1.48 11.57
N ILE A 177 7.47 1.38 10.49
CA ILE A 177 6.02 1.23 10.52
C ILE A 177 5.63 -0.06 11.24
N ILE A 178 6.22 -1.20 10.88
CA ILE A 178 5.93 -2.49 11.53
C ILE A 178 6.25 -2.42 13.02
N ALA A 179 7.43 -1.87 13.38
CA ALA A 179 7.81 -1.74 14.78
C ALA A 179 6.85 -0.82 15.56
N GLY A 180 6.45 0.31 14.97
CA GLY A 180 5.50 1.24 15.57
C GLY A 180 4.11 0.63 15.74
N LEU A 181 3.60 -0.08 14.73
CA LEU A 181 2.32 -0.77 14.79
C LEU A 181 2.32 -1.89 15.83
N LEU A 182 3.37 -2.70 15.91
CA LEU A 182 3.49 -3.75 16.94
C LEU A 182 3.52 -3.15 18.35
N PHE A 183 4.27 -2.06 18.55
CA PHE A 183 4.31 -1.35 19.82
C PHE A 183 2.91 -0.82 20.21
N LEU A 184 2.22 -0.16 19.28
CA LEU A 184 0.86 0.34 19.51
C LEU A 184 -0.14 -0.79 19.79
N LEU A 185 -0.04 -1.90 19.07
CA LEU A 185 -0.87 -3.08 19.32
C LEU A 185 -0.70 -3.59 20.74
N ILE A 186 0.53 -3.75 21.22
CA ILE A 186 0.83 -4.23 22.57
C ILE A 186 0.27 -3.25 23.62
N GLU A 187 0.52 -1.95 23.45
CA GLU A 187 0.08 -0.92 24.40
C GLU A 187 -1.45 -0.79 24.49
N ILE A 188 -2.14 -0.68 23.35
CA ILE A 188 -3.59 -0.48 23.32
C ILE A 188 -4.32 -1.77 23.71
N SER A 189 -3.89 -2.93 23.20
CA SER A 189 -4.52 -4.20 23.59
C SER A 189 -4.26 -4.53 25.06
N GLY A 190 -3.09 -4.19 25.62
CA GLY A 190 -2.81 -4.33 27.05
C GLY A 190 -3.77 -3.54 27.92
N LYS A 191 -4.09 -2.29 27.54
CA LYS A 191 -5.11 -1.47 28.21
C LYS A 191 -6.52 -2.03 28.08
N ALA A 192 -6.81 -2.74 26.99
CA ALA A 192 -8.10 -3.39 26.75
C ALA A 192 -8.27 -4.75 27.46
N GLY A 193 -7.28 -5.19 28.25
CA GLY A 193 -7.31 -6.51 28.92
C GLY A 193 -6.75 -7.66 28.08
N GLY A 194 -6.03 -7.34 27.00
CA GLY A 194 -5.39 -8.28 26.07
C GLY A 194 -6.21 -8.54 24.81
N LEU A 195 -5.52 -8.97 23.73
CA LEU A 195 -6.18 -9.24 22.44
C LEU A 195 -7.27 -10.30 22.51
N ALA A 196 -7.10 -11.32 23.36
CA ALA A 196 -8.12 -12.35 23.54
C ALA A 196 -9.44 -11.76 24.08
N GLN A 197 -9.35 -10.80 25.00
CA GLN A 197 -10.51 -10.14 25.57
C GLN A 197 -11.19 -9.20 24.56
N VAL A 198 -10.39 -8.48 23.77
CA VAL A 198 -10.90 -7.63 22.69
C VAL A 198 -11.69 -8.44 21.66
N ILE A 199 -11.15 -9.59 21.24
CA ILE A 199 -11.81 -10.49 20.29
C ILE A 199 -13.08 -11.09 20.91
N ALA A 200 -13.07 -11.44 22.20
CA ALA A 200 -14.23 -11.99 22.89
C ALA A 200 -15.37 -10.96 23.09
N GLN A 201 -15.05 -9.67 23.14
CA GLN A 201 -16.03 -8.59 23.25
C GLN A 201 -16.59 -8.12 21.90
N ALA A 202 -16.05 -8.61 20.79
CA ALA A 202 -16.57 -8.29 19.48
C ALA A 202 -18.02 -8.79 19.32
N PRO A 203 -18.88 -8.07 18.59
CA PRO A 203 -20.25 -8.51 18.31
C PRO A 203 -20.32 -9.92 17.74
N ALA A 204 -21.46 -10.59 17.94
CA ALA A 204 -21.75 -11.83 17.22
C ALA A 204 -21.62 -11.61 15.71
N ASP A 205 -21.04 -12.58 15.01
CA ASP A 205 -20.77 -12.53 13.56
C ASP A 205 -19.76 -11.46 13.08
N PHE A 206 -19.09 -10.73 13.98
CA PHE A 206 -18.11 -9.71 13.60
C PHE A 206 -16.95 -10.25 12.74
N PHE A 207 -16.52 -11.49 13.00
CA PHE A 207 -15.46 -12.18 12.25
C PHE A 207 -15.99 -13.11 11.16
N ARG A 208 -17.28 -12.99 10.79
CA ARG A 208 -17.85 -13.81 9.73
C ARG A 208 -17.19 -13.48 8.39
N PHE A 209 -16.78 -14.52 7.67
CA PHE A 209 -16.11 -14.36 6.36
C PHE A 209 -17.06 -14.53 5.18
N THR A 210 -18.24 -15.10 5.39
CA THR A 210 -19.27 -15.27 4.36
C THR A 210 -20.32 -14.17 4.48
N PRO A 211 -20.81 -13.60 3.37
CA PRO A 211 -21.92 -12.65 3.42
C PRO A 211 -23.22 -13.34 3.88
N ASP A 212 -24.23 -12.53 4.19
CA ASP A 212 -25.58 -13.04 4.41
C ASP A 212 -26.07 -13.79 3.16
N PRO A 213 -26.96 -14.80 3.32
CA PRO A 213 -27.52 -15.57 2.21
C PRO A 213 -28.55 -14.75 1.41
N GLU A 214 -28.29 -13.45 1.21
CA GLU A 214 -29.04 -12.56 0.37
C GLU A 214 -28.27 -12.35 -0.96
N PRO A 215 -28.96 -12.41 -2.12
CA PRO A 215 -28.30 -12.25 -3.41
C PRO A 215 -27.50 -10.95 -3.54
N PHE A 216 -27.97 -9.87 -2.94
CA PHE A 216 -27.32 -8.57 -3.02
C PHE A 216 -26.01 -8.53 -2.21
N ALA A 217 -26.03 -9.03 -0.97
CA ALA A 217 -24.84 -9.13 -0.12
C ALA A 217 -23.74 -10.02 -0.77
N PHE A 218 -24.14 -11.07 -1.47
CA PHE A 218 -23.20 -11.90 -2.24
C PHE A 218 -22.56 -11.15 -3.41
N VAL A 219 -23.34 -10.31 -4.11
CA VAL A 219 -22.82 -9.47 -5.20
C VAL A 219 -21.84 -8.42 -4.68
N GLU A 220 -22.15 -7.75 -3.56
CA GLU A 220 -21.25 -6.79 -2.93
C GLU A 220 -19.94 -7.45 -2.47
N TYR A 221 -20.04 -8.63 -1.86
CA TYR A 221 -18.89 -9.41 -1.45
C TYR A 221 -17.98 -9.78 -2.64
N LEU A 222 -18.57 -10.26 -3.75
CA LEU A 222 -17.81 -10.54 -4.97
C LEU A 222 -17.23 -9.27 -5.60
N ALA A 223 -17.98 -8.16 -5.57
CA ALA A 223 -17.50 -6.88 -6.07
C ALA A 223 -16.26 -6.43 -5.28
N ALA A 224 -16.27 -6.49 -3.95
CA ALA A 224 -15.12 -6.14 -3.11
C ALA A 224 -13.86 -6.96 -3.47
N TRP A 225 -14.01 -8.26 -3.70
CA TRP A 225 -12.91 -9.11 -4.17
C TRP A 225 -12.38 -8.73 -5.55
N ILE A 226 -13.28 -8.44 -6.49
CA ILE A 226 -12.91 -8.17 -7.88
C ILE A 226 -12.29 -6.76 -8.01
N THR A 227 -12.82 -5.77 -7.30
CA THR A 227 -12.40 -4.37 -7.37
C THR A 227 -10.90 -4.22 -7.13
N ILE A 228 -10.39 -4.67 -5.97
CA ILE A 228 -8.95 -4.65 -5.72
C ILE A 228 -8.26 -5.92 -6.23
N GLY A 229 -8.84 -7.11 -6.06
CA GLY A 229 -8.17 -8.36 -6.40
C GLY A 229 -7.85 -8.52 -7.89
N LEU A 230 -8.75 -8.09 -8.77
CA LEU A 230 -8.54 -8.15 -10.22
C LEU A 230 -8.33 -6.77 -10.85
N GLY A 231 -9.07 -5.75 -10.38
CA GLY A 231 -9.02 -4.40 -10.95
C GLY A 231 -7.67 -3.71 -10.81
N SER A 232 -6.88 -4.10 -9.81
CA SER A 232 -5.56 -3.52 -9.52
C SER A 232 -4.39 -4.21 -10.26
N ILE A 233 -4.61 -5.37 -10.88
CA ILE A 233 -3.58 -6.08 -11.66
C ILE A 233 -2.96 -5.20 -12.78
N PRO A 234 -3.74 -4.46 -13.60
CA PRO A 234 -3.21 -3.63 -14.67
C PRO A 234 -2.67 -2.26 -14.19
N GLN A 235 -2.37 -2.08 -12.90
CA GLN A 235 -1.84 -0.81 -12.42
C GLN A 235 -0.34 -0.65 -12.73
N GLN A 236 0.05 0.60 -13.00
CA GLN A 236 1.42 0.98 -13.37
C GLN A 236 2.42 0.70 -12.24
N ASP A 237 2.02 0.90 -10.98
CA ASP A 237 2.87 0.66 -9.80
C ASP A 237 3.17 -0.83 -9.62
N VAL A 238 2.16 -1.71 -9.71
CA VAL A 238 2.36 -3.17 -9.67
C VAL A 238 3.33 -3.61 -10.77
N PHE A 239 3.08 -3.16 -12.00
CA PHE A 239 3.94 -3.44 -13.13
C PHE A 239 5.38 -2.95 -12.89
N GLN A 240 5.55 -1.71 -12.44
CA GLN A 240 6.85 -1.09 -12.23
C GLN A 240 7.66 -1.84 -11.16
N ARG A 241 7.00 -2.35 -10.11
CA ARG A 241 7.64 -3.16 -9.07
C ARG A 241 8.09 -4.53 -9.59
N VAL A 242 7.27 -5.19 -10.42
CA VAL A 242 7.65 -6.43 -11.11
C VAL A 242 8.86 -6.21 -12.00
N MET A 243 8.86 -5.15 -12.81
CA MET A 243 9.93 -4.86 -13.78
C MET A 243 11.24 -4.42 -13.12
N SER A 244 11.19 -3.85 -11.92
CA SER A 244 12.39 -3.38 -11.19
C SER A 244 13.17 -4.51 -10.51
N ALA A 245 12.59 -5.70 -10.39
CA ALA A 245 13.25 -6.86 -9.81
C ALA A 245 14.49 -7.27 -10.63
N ARG A 246 15.50 -7.84 -9.98
CA ARG A 246 16.72 -8.30 -10.66
C ARG A 246 16.57 -9.50 -11.59
N SER A 247 15.47 -10.23 -11.48
CA SER A 247 15.14 -11.36 -12.34
C SER A 247 13.67 -11.70 -12.26
N GLU A 248 13.14 -12.43 -13.26
CA GLU A 248 11.75 -12.89 -13.26
C GLU A 248 11.40 -13.73 -12.02
N ASN A 249 12.35 -14.52 -11.51
CA ASN A 249 12.15 -15.33 -10.31
C ASN A 249 12.09 -14.45 -9.05
N VAL A 250 12.87 -13.36 -9.02
CA VAL A 250 12.78 -12.38 -7.93
C VAL A 250 11.46 -11.63 -8.03
N ALA A 251 10.99 -11.26 -9.22
CA ALA A 251 9.70 -10.59 -9.40
C ALA A 251 8.55 -11.43 -8.84
N VAL A 252 8.47 -12.72 -9.22
CA VAL A 252 7.44 -13.66 -8.71
C VAL A 252 7.51 -13.80 -7.20
N ARG A 253 8.71 -14.08 -6.65
CA ARG A 253 8.88 -14.25 -5.21
C ARG A 253 8.59 -12.94 -4.46
N ALA A 254 8.92 -11.80 -5.06
CA ALA A 254 8.63 -10.50 -4.48
C ALA A 254 7.13 -10.26 -4.34
N SER A 255 6.34 -10.60 -5.36
CA SER A 255 4.88 -10.55 -5.31
C SER A 255 4.30 -11.49 -4.24
N TYR A 256 4.81 -12.70 -4.08
CA TYR A 256 4.35 -13.62 -3.03
C TYR A 256 4.69 -13.16 -1.63
N VAL A 257 5.93 -12.72 -1.40
CA VAL A 257 6.34 -12.19 -0.10
C VAL A 257 5.59 -10.89 0.19
N GLY A 258 5.41 -10.01 -0.80
CA GLY A 258 4.61 -8.79 -0.68
C GLY A 258 3.16 -9.09 -0.31
N SER A 259 2.53 -10.06 -0.97
CA SER A 259 1.18 -10.55 -0.66
C SER A 259 1.07 -11.05 0.78
N LEU A 260 2.01 -11.89 1.23
CA LEU A 260 2.02 -12.41 2.60
C LEU A 260 2.28 -11.31 3.64
N MET A 261 3.22 -10.40 3.36
CA MET A 261 3.50 -9.25 4.21
C MET A 261 2.26 -8.37 4.35
N TYR A 262 1.59 -8.09 3.24
CA TYR A 262 0.39 -7.27 3.22
C TYR A 262 -0.74 -7.93 4.03
N LEU A 263 -1.02 -9.21 3.76
CA LEU A 263 -2.04 -9.97 4.47
C LEU A 263 -1.77 -10.08 5.98
N THR A 264 -0.51 -10.10 6.42
CA THR A 264 -0.20 -10.27 7.86
C THR A 264 -0.09 -8.94 8.59
N ILE A 265 0.57 -7.95 7.99
CA ILE A 265 0.85 -6.65 8.63
C ILE A 265 -0.40 -5.78 8.61
N ALA A 266 -1.25 -5.87 7.59
CA ALA A 266 -2.49 -5.09 7.52
C ALA A 266 -3.51 -5.45 8.59
N PHE A 267 -3.47 -6.65 9.18
CA PHE A 267 -4.32 -6.97 10.34
C PHE A 267 -3.92 -6.22 11.61
N ILE A 268 -2.66 -5.80 11.72
CA ILE A 268 -2.17 -5.10 12.93
C ILE A 268 -2.96 -3.81 13.18
N PRO A 269 -3.08 -2.86 12.22
CA PRO A 269 -3.89 -1.66 12.43
C PRO A 269 -5.38 -1.96 12.65
N LEU A 270 -5.95 -2.99 12.01
CA LEU A 270 -7.34 -3.41 12.26
C LEU A 270 -7.57 -3.81 13.73
N LEU A 271 -6.65 -4.61 14.29
CA LEU A 271 -6.71 -5.03 15.68
C LEU A 271 -6.44 -3.87 16.65
N ILE A 272 -5.60 -2.90 16.27
CA ILE A 272 -5.42 -1.66 17.04
C ILE A 272 -6.74 -0.88 17.08
N GLY A 273 -7.41 -0.70 15.94
CA GLY A 273 -8.69 -0.01 15.84
C GLY A 273 -9.78 -0.66 16.71
N LEU A 274 -9.88 -1.98 16.64
CA LEU A 274 -10.82 -2.75 17.47
C LEU A 274 -10.49 -2.63 18.97
N SER A 275 -9.21 -2.73 19.34
CA SER A 275 -8.78 -2.55 20.73
C SER A 275 -9.03 -1.12 21.22
N ALA A 276 -8.86 -0.11 20.35
CA ALA A 276 -9.11 1.29 20.67
C ALA A 276 -10.60 1.56 20.95
N LYS A 277 -11.53 0.90 20.23
CA LYS A 277 -12.98 1.00 20.51
C LYS A 277 -13.35 0.48 21.89
N VAL A 278 -12.67 -0.56 22.38
CA VAL A 278 -12.89 -1.11 23.74
C VAL A 278 -12.41 -0.12 24.81
N VAL A 279 -11.26 0.53 24.59
CA VAL A 279 -10.65 1.44 25.57
C VAL A 279 -11.28 2.84 25.54
N TYR A 280 -11.66 3.32 24.35
CA TYR A 280 -12.19 4.67 24.12
C TYR A 280 -13.50 4.62 23.31
N PRO A 281 -14.59 4.09 23.89
CA PRO A 281 -15.87 3.97 23.19
C PRO A 281 -16.43 5.33 22.75
N GLU A 282 -16.09 6.41 23.45
CA GLU A 282 -16.55 7.77 23.16
C GLU A 282 -15.92 8.41 21.90
N LEU A 283 -14.77 7.91 21.44
CA LEU A 283 -14.08 8.44 20.26
C LEU A 283 -14.55 7.81 18.94
N MET A 284 -15.39 6.78 19.01
CA MET A 284 -15.79 5.93 17.87
C MET A 284 -17.32 5.85 17.72
N ALA A 285 -18.04 6.81 18.31
CA ALA A 285 -19.49 6.94 18.29
C ALA A 285 -19.98 7.93 17.23
#